data_AF-A0A497KAT8-F1
#
_entry.id   AF-A0A497KAT8-F1
#
_cell.length_a   1.000
_cell.length_b   1.000
_cell.length_c   1.000
_cell.angle_alpha   90.00
_cell.angle_beta   90.00
_cell.angle_gamma   90.00
#
_symmetry.space_group_name_H-M   'P 1'
#
loop_
_entity.id
_entity.type
_entity.pdbx_description
1 polymer ?
#
loop_
_entity_poly.entity_id
_entity_poly.type
_entity_poly.pdbx_seq_one_letter_code
_entity_poly.pdbx_strand_id
1 'polypeptide(L)'
;MMQGIDDSFNAAFFIGYHAMPSSFPAVMGHTYYGRVVYNVRVNGHLMGETGINAALAGYFNVPVVLVTGDQAVTKEARQLLGRVETVTVKEAIGRYAAKCLSPVEARKRIREAAKNALNNLSDMKPFKLDSPITFEVDLIHAGMTEMTLMIPGVEKRDARTVAFTFDDLLTAFKAFRAILALASLNV
;
A
#
# COMPACT_ATOMS: atom_id res chain seq x y z
N MET A 1 9.18 2.26 0.89
CA MET A 1 8.62 1.74 2.14
C MET A 1 9.12 0.34 2.49
N MET A 2 9.68 -0.43 1.54
CA MET A 2 10.20 -1.79 1.77
C MET A 2 11.71 -1.94 1.53
N GLN A 3 12.50 -0.86 1.64
CA GLN A 3 13.95 -0.97 1.47
C GLN A 3 14.55 -1.87 2.55
N GLY A 4 15.40 -2.82 2.16
CA GLY A 4 16.10 -3.74 3.07
C GLY A 4 15.33 -5.01 3.43
N ILE A 5 14.14 -5.23 2.86
CA ILE A 5 13.51 -6.56 2.93
C ILE A 5 14.19 -7.52 1.94
N ASP A 6 14.32 -8.76 2.37
CA ASP A 6 14.76 -9.91 1.57
C ASP A 6 14.17 -11.20 2.17
N ASP A 7 14.62 -12.36 1.70
CA ASP A 7 14.15 -13.67 2.14
C ASP A 7 14.73 -14.13 3.49
N SER A 8 15.60 -13.34 4.13
CA SER A 8 16.13 -13.61 5.47
C SER A 8 15.14 -13.25 6.58
N PHE A 9 14.08 -12.50 6.27
CA PHE A 9 13.05 -12.08 7.23
C PHE A 9 11.92 -13.11 7.34
N ASN A 10 11.47 -13.38 8.56
CA ASN A 10 10.35 -14.31 8.78
C ASN A 10 8.97 -13.65 8.68
N ALA A 11 8.87 -12.33 8.93
CA ALA A 11 7.61 -11.61 8.95
C ALA A 11 7.83 -10.10 8.78
N ALA A 12 6.80 -9.39 8.31
CA ALA A 12 6.76 -7.93 8.22
C ALA A 12 5.62 -7.35 9.07
N PHE A 13 5.91 -6.25 9.77
CA PHE A 13 4.91 -5.43 10.47
C PHE A 13 4.77 -4.06 9.80
N PHE A 14 3.55 -3.67 9.49
CA PHE A 14 3.20 -2.35 8.95
C PHE A 14 2.64 -1.48 10.07
N ILE A 15 3.49 -0.61 10.62
CA ILE A 15 3.16 0.21 11.80
C ILE A 15 2.76 1.63 11.39
N GLY A 16 1.60 2.10 11.84
CA GLY A 16 1.14 3.47 11.61
C GLY A 16 0.68 3.77 10.18
N TYR A 17 0.25 2.75 9.45
CA TYR A 17 -0.26 2.86 8.08
C TYR A 17 -1.60 3.63 8.02
N HIS A 18 -1.98 4.02 6.81
CA HIS A 18 -3.25 4.67 6.47
C HIS A 18 -3.86 4.04 5.22
N ALA A 19 -5.15 4.26 5.02
CA ALA A 19 -5.89 3.66 3.92
C ALA A 19 -5.57 4.34 2.57
N MET A 20 -5.96 3.70 1.47
CA MET A 20 -5.90 4.28 0.12
C MET A 20 -6.76 5.57 -0.03
N PRO A 21 -6.50 6.45 -1.03
CA PRO A 21 -7.13 7.76 -1.19
C PRO A 21 -8.66 7.77 -1.16
N SER A 22 -9.30 6.74 -1.75
CA SER A 22 -10.75 6.63 -1.89
C SER A 22 -11.47 6.05 -0.66
N SER A 23 -10.74 5.80 0.43
CA SER A 23 -11.33 5.30 1.67
C SER A 23 -11.95 6.43 2.48
N PHE A 24 -13.20 6.27 2.90
CA PHE A 24 -13.88 7.22 3.77
C PHE A 24 -14.76 6.49 4.81
N PRO A 25 -14.72 6.91 6.10
CA PRO A 25 -13.76 7.86 6.69
C PRO A 25 -12.36 7.24 6.83
N ALA A 26 -11.31 8.01 6.49
CA ALA A 26 -9.90 7.62 6.70
C ALA A 26 -9.03 8.85 6.95
N VAL A 27 -8.07 8.76 7.87
CA VAL A 27 -7.15 9.86 8.16
C VAL A 27 -5.96 9.82 7.22
N MET A 28 -5.68 10.93 6.54
CA MET A 28 -4.61 11.08 5.56
C MET A 28 -4.63 10.01 4.46
N GLY A 29 -5.80 9.53 4.04
CA GLY A 29 -5.90 8.50 3.01
C GLY A 29 -5.18 8.90 1.72
N HIS A 30 -4.11 8.19 1.37
CA HIS A 30 -3.36 8.39 0.13
C HIS A 30 -2.54 7.16 -0.25
N THR A 31 -1.92 7.17 -1.43
CA THR A 31 -0.99 6.12 -1.87
C THR A 31 0.28 6.74 -2.42
N TYR A 32 1.38 6.53 -1.71
CA TYR A 32 2.74 7.00 -1.95
C TYR A 32 2.93 8.50 -2.02
N TYR A 33 2.23 9.17 -2.95
CA TYR A 33 2.28 10.62 -3.09
C TYR A 33 0.88 11.15 -3.35
N GLY A 34 0.20 11.61 -2.28
CA GLY A 34 -1.19 12.03 -2.32
C GLY A 34 -1.50 13.29 -3.16
N ARG A 35 -0.48 13.98 -3.69
CA ARG A 35 -0.67 15.07 -4.67
C ARG A 35 -0.56 14.59 -6.12
N VAL A 36 -0.10 13.37 -6.33
CA VAL A 36 0.12 12.79 -7.66
C VAL A 36 -0.87 11.68 -7.93
N VAL A 37 -1.11 10.82 -6.94
CA VAL A 37 -1.89 9.59 -7.07
C VAL A 37 -3.31 9.80 -6.56
N TYR A 38 -4.27 9.58 -7.43
CA TYR A 38 -5.68 9.48 -7.09
C TYR A 38 -6.08 8.05 -6.68
N ASN A 39 -5.63 7.02 -7.40
CA ASN A 39 -5.83 5.60 -7.08
C ASN A 39 -4.78 4.75 -7.82
N VAL A 40 -4.54 3.54 -7.32
CA VAL A 40 -3.67 2.55 -8.00
C VAL A 40 -4.40 1.22 -8.08
N ARG A 41 -4.37 0.59 -9.25
CA ARG A 41 -4.75 -0.82 -9.40
C ARG A 41 -3.53 -1.64 -9.80
N VAL A 42 -3.41 -2.83 -9.24
CA VAL A 42 -2.38 -3.81 -9.63
C VAL A 42 -3.08 -5.10 -9.99
N ASN A 43 -2.90 -5.57 -11.22
CA ASN A 43 -3.63 -6.72 -11.79
C ASN A 43 -5.15 -6.58 -11.59
N GLY A 44 -5.69 -5.40 -11.87
CA GLY A 44 -7.13 -5.09 -11.74
C GLY A 44 -7.62 -4.87 -10.30
N HIS A 45 -6.81 -5.12 -9.27
CA HIS A 45 -7.21 -4.95 -7.87
C HIS A 45 -6.84 -3.55 -7.38
N LEU A 46 -7.79 -2.81 -6.83
CA LEU A 46 -7.53 -1.50 -6.21
C LEU A 46 -6.67 -1.69 -4.94
N MET A 47 -5.53 -1.01 -4.86
CA MET A 47 -4.58 -1.16 -3.75
C MET A 47 -4.06 0.19 -3.25
N GLY A 48 -3.95 0.29 -1.93
CA GLY A 48 -3.13 1.30 -1.26
C GLY A 48 -1.68 0.86 -1.07
N GLU A 49 -0.95 1.60 -0.24
CA GLU A 49 0.40 1.23 0.20
C GLU A 49 0.43 -0.13 0.89
N THR A 50 -0.62 -0.48 1.65
CA THR A 50 -0.74 -1.79 2.30
C THR A 50 -0.59 -2.93 1.28
N GLY A 51 -1.32 -2.88 0.17
CA GLY A 51 -1.29 -3.93 -0.84
C GLY A 51 0.01 -3.96 -1.63
N ILE A 52 0.46 -2.79 -2.11
CA ILE A 52 1.70 -2.69 -2.89
C ILE A 52 2.90 -3.18 -2.06
N ASN A 53 2.98 -2.77 -0.79
CA ASN A 53 4.09 -3.17 0.09
C ASN A 53 3.97 -4.64 0.52
N ALA A 54 2.76 -5.16 0.71
CA ALA A 54 2.55 -6.58 1.00
C ALA A 54 2.97 -7.46 -0.19
N ALA A 55 2.70 -7.03 -1.42
CA ALA A 55 3.17 -7.73 -2.61
C ALA A 55 4.70 -7.74 -2.72
N LEU A 56 5.34 -6.60 -2.40
CA LEU A 56 6.81 -6.53 -2.32
C LEU A 56 7.38 -7.45 -1.24
N ALA A 57 6.74 -7.55 -0.07
CA ALA A 57 7.13 -8.52 0.95
C ALA A 57 6.94 -9.96 0.47
N GLY A 58 5.81 -10.25 -0.18
CA GLY A 58 5.49 -11.58 -0.69
C GLY A 58 6.38 -12.04 -1.84
N TYR A 59 6.97 -11.11 -2.61
CA TYR A 59 8.02 -11.41 -3.57
C TYR A 59 9.19 -12.17 -2.92
N PHE A 60 9.57 -11.76 -1.71
CA PHE A 60 10.62 -12.40 -0.90
C PHE A 60 10.09 -13.50 0.02
N ASN A 61 8.85 -13.98 -0.20
CA ASN A 61 8.18 -14.96 0.67
C ASN A 61 7.98 -14.50 2.12
N VAL A 62 7.97 -13.19 2.38
CA VAL A 62 7.75 -12.65 3.73
C VAL A 62 6.28 -12.29 3.92
N PRO A 63 5.57 -12.90 4.88
CA PRO A 63 4.19 -12.52 5.18
C PRO A 63 4.12 -11.20 5.95
N VAL A 64 3.13 -10.37 5.62
CA VAL A 64 2.75 -9.22 6.45
C VAL A 64 1.79 -9.74 7.51
N VAL A 65 2.21 -9.71 8.78
CA VAL A 65 1.47 -10.36 9.86
C VAL A 65 0.81 -9.39 10.83
N LEU A 66 1.17 -8.11 10.77
CA LEU A 66 0.59 -7.06 11.59
C LEU A 66 0.43 -5.76 10.79
N VAL A 67 -0.76 -5.16 10.81
CA VAL A 67 -1.02 -3.82 10.26
C VAL A 67 -1.68 -2.92 11.31
N THR A 68 -1.11 -1.76 11.59
CA THR A 68 -1.66 -0.82 12.59
C THR A 68 -1.95 0.54 11.97
N GLY A 69 -3.03 1.18 12.38
CA GLY A 69 -3.48 2.45 11.79
C GLY A 69 -4.87 2.85 12.24
N ASP A 70 -5.67 3.39 11.32
CA ASP A 70 -7.09 3.66 11.56
C ASP A 70 -8.01 2.47 11.21
N GLN A 71 -9.31 2.63 11.42
CA GLN A 71 -10.30 1.59 11.11
C GLN A 71 -10.37 1.27 9.61
N ALA A 72 -10.05 2.23 8.73
CA ALA A 72 -10.11 2.03 7.30
C ALA A 72 -8.95 1.15 6.82
N VAL A 73 -7.71 1.44 7.22
CA VAL A 73 -6.56 0.63 6.79
C VAL A 73 -6.55 -0.77 7.41
N THR A 74 -7.07 -0.91 8.62
CA THR A 74 -7.21 -2.23 9.26
C THR A 74 -8.29 -3.08 8.58
N LYS A 75 -9.36 -2.46 8.07
CA LYS A 75 -10.35 -3.12 7.22
C LYS A 75 -9.74 -3.51 5.86
N GLU A 76 -9.05 -2.57 5.20
CA GLU A 76 -8.36 -2.79 3.92
C GLU A 76 -7.37 -3.97 4.02
N ALA A 77 -6.54 -3.99 5.07
CA ALA A 77 -5.57 -5.06 5.31
C ALA A 77 -6.24 -6.44 5.44
N ARG A 78 -7.32 -6.56 6.22
CA ARG A 78 -8.04 -7.84 6.37
C ARG A 78 -8.70 -8.29 5.08
N GLN A 79 -9.30 -7.36 4.32
CA GLN A 79 -9.95 -7.68 3.05
C GLN A 79 -8.93 -8.16 2.01
N LEU A 80 -7.74 -7.57 1.99
CA LEU A 80 -6.71 -7.89 1.01
C LEU A 80 -5.85 -9.10 1.37
N LEU A 81 -5.41 -9.18 2.62
CA LEU A 81 -4.43 -10.18 3.08
C LEU A 81 -5.09 -11.41 3.73
N GLY A 82 -6.39 -11.36 4.00
CA GLY A 82 -7.12 -12.40 4.71
C GLY A 82 -6.71 -12.46 6.18
N ARG A 83 -5.90 -13.47 6.55
CA ARG A 83 -5.42 -13.64 7.93
C ARG A 83 -4.26 -12.69 8.19
N VAL A 84 -4.52 -11.65 8.98
CA VAL A 84 -3.52 -10.66 9.41
C VAL A 84 -3.96 -10.06 10.74
N GLU A 85 -3.03 -9.88 11.69
CA GLU A 85 -3.33 -9.14 12.91
C GLU A 85 -3.45 -7.65 12.59
N THR A 86 -4.41 -6.98 13.20
CA THR A 86 -4.56 -5.54 12.97
C THR A 86 -4.90 -4.78 14.24
N VAL A 87 -4.37 -3.58 14.39
CA VAL A 87 -4.67 -2.71 15.53
C VAL A 87 -5.13 -1.33 15.06
N THR A 88 -6.40 -1.03 15.35
CA THR A 88 -6.96 0.32 15.19
C THR A 88 -6.55 1.16 16.40
N VAL A 89 -5.59 2.05 16.21
CA VAL A 89 -5.07 2.95 17.27
C VAL A 89 -5.71 4.34 17.24
N LYS A 90 -6.47 4.63 16.19
CA LYS A 90 -7.19 5.88 15.97
C LYS A 90 -8.46 5.61 15.17
N GLU A 91 -9.54 6.30 15.50
CA GLU A 91 -10.78 6.26 14.75
C GLU A 91 -10.86 7.53 13.89
N ALA A 92 -10.75 7.39 12.58
CA ALA A 92 -10.84 8.52 11.65
C ALA A 92 -12.25 9.09 11.65
N ILE A 93 -12.34 10.41 11.87
CA ILE A 93 -13.58 11.20 11.69
C ILE A 93 -13.63 11.75 10.27
N GLY A 94 -12.46 12.05 9.69
CA GLY A 94 -12.30 12.45 8.31
C GLY A 94 -10.81 12.51 7.94
N ARG A 95 -10.49 13.14 6.80
CA ARG A 95 -9.11 13.18 6.28
C ARG A 95 -8.10 13.80 7.26
N TYR A 96 -8.52 14.78 8.04
CA TYR A 96 -7.62 15.60 8.87
C TYR A 96 -7.91 15.48 10.37
N ALA A 97 -8.81 14.59 10.78
CA ALA A 97 -9.21 14.46 12.18
C ALA A 97 -9.47 13.00 12.54
N ALA A 98 -9.02 12.61 13.73
CA ALA A 98 -9.25 11.30 14.30
C ALA A 98 -9.36 11.36 15.82
N LYS A 99 -10.13 10.45 16.41
CA LYS A 99 -10.15 10.16 17.84
C LYS A 99 -9.06 9.13 18.13
N CYS A 100 -7.99 9.55 18.78
CA CYS A 100 -6.82 8.72 19.04
C CYS A 100 -6.88 8.04 20.41
N LEU A 101 -6.36 6.81 20.49
CA LEU A 101 -5.99 6.23 21.79
C LEU A 101 -4.83 7.03 22.41
N SER A 102 -4.69 6.96 23.73
CA SER A 102 -3.49 7.49 24.38
C SER A 102 -2.25 6.71 23.90
N PRO A 103 -1.05 7.31 23.85
CA PRO A 103 0.15 6.61 23.41
C PRO A 103 0.47 5.35 24.23
N VAL A 104 0.14 5.35 25.53
CA VAL A 104 0.33 4.20 26.42
C VAL A 104 -0.56 3.03 25.97
N GLU A 105 -1.83 3.30 25.72
CA GLU A 105 -2.79 2.29 25.29
C GLU A 105 -2.50 1.77 23.88
N ALA A 106 -2.15 2.65 22.94
CA ALA A 106 -1.76 2.26 21.59
C ALA A 106 -0.54 1.31 21.62
N ARG A 107 0.51 1.64 22.37
CA ARG A 107 1.69 0.77 22.51
C ARG A 107 1.36 -0.57 23.15
N LYS A 108 0.48 -0.60 24.15
CA LYS A 108 0.03 -1.85 24.80
C LYS A 108 -0.62 -2.77 23.77
N ARG A 109 -1.60 -2.27 23.01
CA ARG A 109 -2.32 -3.06 21.99
C ARG A 109 -1.42 -3.52 20.86
N ILE A 110 -0.52 -2.66 20.38
CA ILE A 110 0.45 -3.03 19.33
C ILE A 110 1.37 -4.15 19.83
N ARG A 111 1.85 -4.08 21.07
CA ARG A 111 2.70 -5.13 21.66
C ARG A 111 1.97 -6.47 21.76
N GLU A 112 0.73 -6.46 22.24
CA GLU A 112 -0.10 -7.67 22.34
C GLU A 112 -0.37 -8.29 20.97
N ALA A 113 -0.75 -7.46 19.98
CA ALA A 113 -0.98 -7.93 18.62
C ALA A 113 0.29 -8.45 17.95
N ALA A 114 1.45 -7.82 18.16
CA ALA A 114 2.73 -8.30 17.66
C ALA A 114 3.08 -9.69 18.22
N LYS A 115 2.86 -9.90 19.52
CA LYS A 115 3.05 -11.21 20.15
C LYS A 115 2.12 -12.27 19.54
N ASN A 116 0.84 -11.94 19.38
CA ASN A 116 -0.14 -12.85 18.80
C ASN A 116 0.18 -13.19 17.34
N ALA A 117 0.58 -12.19 16.53
CA ALA A 117 0.95 -12.37 15.14
C ALA A 117 2.12 -13.35 14.98
N LEU A 118 3.15 -13.22 15.83
CA LEU A 118 4.32 -14.10 15.78
C LEU A 118 4.03 -15.50 16.33
N ASN A 119 3.20 -15.63 17.37
CA ASN A 119 2.79 -16.93 17.88
C ASN A 119 2.00 -17.74 16.84
N ASN A 120 1.31 -17.06 15.93
CA ASN A 120 0.50 -17.65 14.87
C ASN A 120 1.19 -17.58 13.50
N LEU A 121 2.51 -17.39 13.46
CA LEU A 121 3.24 -17.14 12.21
C LEU A 121 3.09 -18.28 11.18
N SER A 122 2.97 -19.54 11.65
CA SER A 122 2.76 -20.71 10.79
C SER A 122 1.50 -20.64 9.93
N ASP A 123 0.50 -19.87 10.37
CA ASP A 123 -0.79 -19.74 9.69
C ASP A 123 -0.82 -18.56 8.71
N MET A 124 0.23 -17.73 8.71
CA MET A 124 0.31 -16.52 7.90
C MET A 124 0.88 -16.84 6.52
N LYS A 125 0.31 -16.23 5.48
CA LYS A 125 0.73 -16.47 4.09
C LYS A 125 1.25 -15.18 3.45
N PRO A 126 2.35 -15.24 2.69
CA PRO A 126 2.79 -14.10 1.89
C PRO A 126 1.75 -13.72 0.84
N PHE A 127 1.50 -12.43 0.68
CA PHE A 127 0.61 -11.91 -0.37
C PHE A 127 1.39 -11.81 -1.68
N LYS A 128 1.01 -12.62 -2.67
CA LYS A 128 1.70 -12.68 -3.96
C LYS A 128 0.80 -12.21 -5.08
N LEU A 129 1.42 -11.62 -6.09
CA LEU A 129 0.79 -11.24 -7.34
C LEU A 129 1.28 -12.17 -8.44
N ASP A 130 0.36 -12.59 -9.31
CA ASP A 130 0.69 -13.40 -10.47
C ASP A 130 1.28 -12.54 -11.59
N SER A 131 2.30 -13.06 -12.27
CA SER A 131 2.89 -12.44 -13.45
C SER A 131 1.98 -12.67 -14.68
N PRO A 132 1.86 -11.71 -15.63
CA PRO A 132 2.52 -10.41 -15.65
C PRO A 132 1.89 -9.39 -14.70
N ILE A 133 2.70 -8.46 -14.19
CA ILE A 133 2.28 -7.42 -13.25
C ILE A 133 1.91 -6.16 -14.03
N THR A 134 0.62 -5.82 -14.02
CA THR A 134 0.10 -4.59 -14.63
C THR A 134 -0.28 -3.60 -13.55
N PHE A 135 0.35 -2.44 -13.57
CA PHE A 135 -0.06 -1.29 -12.77
C PHE A 135 -0.93 -0.37 -13.63
N GLU A 136 -2.02 0.10 -13.05
CA GLU A 136 -2.78 1.25 -13.53
C GLU A 136 -2.75 2.33 -12.46
N VAL A 137 -2.39 3.54 -12.85
CA VAL A 137 -2.27 4.67 -11.93
C VAL A 137 -3.22 5.77 -12.40
N ASP A 138 -4.22 6.06 -11.58
CA ASP A 138 -5.01 7.28 -11.73
C ASP A 138 -4.22 8.43 -11.11
N LEU A 139 -3.88 9.40 -11.93
CA LEU A 139 -3.22 10.63 -11.55
C LEU A 139 -4.25 11.70 -11.20
N ILE A 140 -3.84 12.72 -10.44
CA ILE A 140 -4.75 13.79 -10.01
C ILE A 140 -5.31 14.56 -11.21
N HIS A 141 -4.49 14.86 -12.23
CA HIS A 141 -4.92 15.57 -13.44
C HIS A 141 -4.16 15.14 -14.70
N ALA A 142 -4.68 15.53 -15.86
CA ALA A 142 -4.16 15.12 -17.17
C ALA A 142 -2.72 15.60 -17.45
N GLY A 143 -2.32 16.80 -16.97
CA GLY A 143 -0.93 17.26 -17.11
C GLY A 143 0.12 16.35 -16.47
N MET A 144 -0.24 15.54 -15.46
CA MET A 144 0.65 14.51 -14.93
C MET A 144 0.77 13.31 -15.88
N THR A 145 -0.31 12.98 -16.60
CA THR A 145 -0.32 11.89 -17.59
C THR A 145 0.69 12.18 -18.69
N GLU A 146 0.70 13.41 -19.22
CA GLU A 146 1.67 13.85 -20.24
C GLU A 146 3.12 13.60 -19.82
N MET A 147 3.47 13.93 -18.57
CA MET A 147 4.82 13.70 -18.05
C MET A 147 5.19 12.23 -18.00
N THR A 148 4.24 11.38 -17.61
CA THR A 148 4.48 9.94 -17.44
C THR A 148 4.60 9.19 -18.77
N LEU A 149 3.98 9.71 -19.84
CA LEU A 149 4.07 9.14 -21.19
C LEU A 149 5.46 9.31 -21.83
N MET A 150 6.34 10.11 -21.22
CA MET A 150 7.76 10.17 -21.63
C MET A 150 8.54 8.90 -21.28
N ILE A 151 8.01 8.04 -20.41
CA ILE A 151 8.63 6.78 -20.01
C ILE A 151 8.27 5.71 -21.05
N PRO A 152 9.25 5.08 -21.74
CA PRO A 152 8.97 3.98 -22.65
C PRO A 152 8.21 2.83 -21.96
N GLY A 153 7.18 2.31 -22.63
CA GLY A 153 6.32 1.24 -22.11
C GLY A 153 5.17 1.70 -21.21
N VAL A 154 5.06 3.00 -20.93
CA VAL A 154 3.88 3.58 -20.27
C VAL A 154 2.84 3.96 -21.33
N GLU A 155 1.63 3.42 -21.18
CA GLU A 155 0.52 3.65 -22.09
C GLU A 155 -0.57 4.49 -21.41
N LYS A 156 -1.21 5.37 -22.17
CA LYS A 156 -2.41 6.08 -21.71
C LYS A 156 -3.61 5.14 -21.80
N ARG A 157 -4.35 4.99 -20.70
CA ARG A 157 -5.65 4.29 -20.66
C ARG A 157 -6.83 5.25 -20.67
N ASP A 158 -6.69 6.40 -20.02
CA ASP A 158 -7.71 7.47 -19.99
C ASP A 158 -7.03 8.84 -19.78
N ALA A 159 -7.79 9.93 -19.71
CA ALA A 159 -7.33 11.30 -19.53
C ALA A 159 -6.39 11.49 -18.33
N ARG A 160 -6.59 10.71 -17.25
CA ARG A 160 -5.78 10.76 -16.03
C ARG A 160 -5.18 9.41 -15.65
N THR A 161 -5.27 8.41 -16.53
CA THR A 161 -4.91 7.04 -16.17
C THR A 161 -3.85 6.52 -17.12
N VAL A 162 -2.74 6.06 -16.54
CA VAL A 162 -1.67 5.38 -17.27
C VAL A 162 -1.53 3.94 -16.81
N ALA A 163 -1.05 3.08 -17.70
CA ALA A 163 -0.76 1.69 -17.40
C ALA A 163 0.60 1.26 -17.94
N PHE A 164 1.18 0.26 -17.30
CA PHE A 164 2.43 -0.38 -17.72
C PHE A 164 2.48 -1.79 -17.14
N THR A 165 3.14 -2.69 -17.87
CA THR A 165 3.16 -4.12 -17.56
C THR A 165 4.58 -4.65 -17.62
N PHE A 166 4.97 -5.43 -16.62
CA PHE A 166 6.27 -6.13 -16.57
C PHE A 166 6.09 -7.52 -15.95
N ASP A 167 6.94 -8.47 -16.33
CA ASP A 167 6.88 -9.84 -15.80
C ASP A 167 7.37 -9.94 -14.35
N ASP A 168 8.27 -9.03 -13.94
CA ASP A 168 8.88 -8.99 -12.61
C ASP A 168 8.31 -7.84 -11.76
N LEU A 169 7.88 -8.16 -10.54
CA LEU A 169 7.27 -7.18 -9.62
C LEU A 169 8.24 -6.07 -9.20
N LEU A 170 9.53 -6.38 -8.98
CA LEU A 170 10.49 -5.35 -8.57
C LEU A 170 10.74 -4.36 -9.71
N THR A 171 10.75 -4.84 -10.95
CA THR A 171 10.85 -4.02 -12.17
C THR A 171 9.61 -3.14 -12.33
N ALA A 172 8.40 -3.72 -12.21
CA ALA A 172 7.15 -2.97 -12.22
C ALA A 172 7.13 -1.89 -11.12
N PHE A 173 7.58 -2.22 -9.90
CA PHE A 173 7.64 -1.27 -8.81
C PHE A 173 8.63 -0.13 -9.05
N LYS A 174 9.78 -0.39 -9.66
CA LYS A 174 10.72 0.67 -10.08
C LYS A 174 10.10 1.59 -11.12
N ALA A 175 9.38 1.04 -12.10
CA ALA A 175 8.63 1.83 -13.09
C ALA A 175 7.55 2.69 -12.41
N PHE A 176 6.80 2.12 -11.47
CA PHE A 176 5.84 2.87 -10.65
C PHE A 176 6.51 4.05 -9.94
N ARG A 177 7.66 3.83 -9.30
CA ARG A 177 8.42 4.90 -8.63
C ARG A 177 8.90 5.98 -9.61
N ALA A 178 9.33 5.62 -10.81
CA ALA A 178 9.72 6.57 -11.85
C ALA A 178 8.52 7.42 -12.33
N ILE A 179 7.36 6.80 -12.52
CA ILE A 179 6.10 7.50 -12.83
C ILE A 179 5.76 8.53 -11.77
N LEU A 180 5.82 8.15 -10.48
CA LEU A 180 5.55 9.09 -9.39
C LEU A 180 6.51 10.29 -9.40
N ALA A 181 7.80 10.05 -9.69
CA ALA A 181 8.81 11.10 -9.75
C ALA A 181 8.55 12.06 -10.93
N LEU A 182 8.31 11.54 -12.14
CA LEU A 182 8.07 12.39 -13.31
C LEU A 182 6.73 13.13 -13.24
N ALA A 183 5.67 12.46 -12.81
CA ALA A 183 4.38 13.10 -12.59
C ALA A 183 4.47 14.25 -11.57
N SER A 184 5.36 14.13 -10.57
CA SER A 184 5.53 15.15 -9.54
C SER A 184 6.11 16.48 -10.01
N LEU A 185 6.70 16.53 -11.22
CA LEU A 185 7.22 17.75 -11.80
C LEU A 185 6.10 18.74 -12.20
N ASN A 186 4.85 18.28 -12.27
CA ASN A 186 3.66 19.08 -12.56
C ASN A 186 2.72 19.20 -11.34
N VAL A 187 3.26 19.18 -10.11
CA VAL A 187 2.50 19.33 -8.83
C VAL A 187 2.33 20.78 -8.42
#